data_AF-A0AAT9H265-F1
#
_entry.id   AF-A0AAT9H265-F1
#
_cell.length_a   1.000
_cell.length_b   1.000
_cell.length_c   1.000
_cell.angle_alpha   90.00
_cell.angle_beta   90.00
_cell.angle_gamma   90.00
#
_symmetry.space_group_name_H-M   'P 1'
#
loop_
_entity.id
_entity.type
_entity.pdbx_description
1 polymer ?
#
loop_
_entity_poly.entity_id
_entity_poly.type
_entity_poly.pdbx_seq_one_letter_code
_entity_poly.pdbx_strand_id
1 'polypeptide(L)'
;MKKLFKYALAFVFLALTSCEKDSNEPHQTKTESSVPFEKKLINANELPADIQQYINTDETKNSSKSGNTETLNEPIFMMYDIVSMTDDKSVTNYSISFFYPDTPENVYYNLVINVLPTGESKKYVFKYICNPEDYENFKAHHFNFKYFDGTTEISQVSYNTTGKFTSKSSAGDDPCAKIFIPSSSDPKSNPAAGGGSGGGGNLPSGGFNTSVPGYNSPPSSGGYKGGGDGSSGHDHSNCYGSNGQYWYYAGDVRPPHPHTSKSAAPCPEVTPPTGYVPVNTMPLIKTLGTQLSLSKDQIAFLRNRPDTMNIIGSYLNSNNFSDEAKSFCNWAINYLMQNPNVTIHQFKNWFMGTSEGQDGEYIDPNLIYYETPLTKQELPSLSQWLTNFPKIELNGYWYSMSSAEVYKLVGGSLYNSSINEQTKNQYTNACAIRGSRALLYSGITIPVLKYGKPPLQVTQKGGDNLNYILSASSFNKFMIDKFGETKDKLEGDNANDATKVANLLQGKSGIYVIINKNPGKNGAGYSGHVDAIVNGMCISNAYTQPKGGVQSIRIWSLN
;
A
#
# COMPACT_ATOMS: atom_id res chain seq x y z
N MET A 1 -40.87 -40.62 12.56
CA MET A 1 -39.72 -39.80 12.11
C MET A 1 -39.01 -40.26 10.83
N LYS A 2 -39.23 -41.46 10.26
CA LYS A 2 -38.58 -41.89 8.99
C LYS A 2 -39.34 -41.55 7.69
N LYS A 3 -40.59 -41.08 7.75
CA LYS A 3 -41.38 -40.70 6.56
C LYS A 3 -41.31 -39.19 6.22
N LEU A 4 -41.02 -38.32 7.18
CA LEU A 4 -40.81 -36.89 6.94
C LEU A 4 -39.46 -36.56 6.28
N PHE A 5 -38.46 -37.42 6.43
CA PHE A 5 -37.13 -37.23 5.83
C PHE A 5 -37.10 -37.53 4.32
N LYS A 6 -38.05 -38.32 3.79
CA LYS A 6 -38.12 -38.65 2.36
C LYS A 6 -38.75 -37.55 1.51
N TYR A 7 -39.61 -36.70 2.09
CA TYR A 7 -40.22 -35.57 1.36
C TYR A 7 -39.35 -34.32 1.38
N ALA A 8 -38.52 -34.12 2.41
CA ALA A 8 -37.55 -33.02 2.44
C ALA A 8 -36.40 -33.20 1.43
N LEU A 9 -35.99 -34.45 1.14
CA LEU A 9 -34.93 -34.72 0.16
C LEU A 9 -35.40 -34.59 -1.30
N ALA A 10 -36.70 -34.78 -1.57
CA ALA A 10 -37.28 -34.64 -2.90
C ALA A 10 -37.44 -33.17 -3.34
N PHE A 11 -37.60 -32.24 -2.39
CA PHE A 11 -37.71 -30.80 -2.68
C PHE A 11 -36.36 -30.13 -2.99
N VAL A 12 -35.24 -30.69 -2.49
CA VAL A 12 -33.89 -30.15 -2.75
C VAL A 12 -33.37 -30.56 -4.13
N PHE A 13 -33.85 -31.67 -4.70
CA PHE A 13 -33.47 -32.09 -6.06
C PHE A 13 -34.30 -31.42 -7.16
N LEU A 14 -35.53 -30.96 -6.88
CA LEU A 14 -36.34 -30.22 -7.87
C LEU A 14 -35.94 -28.76 -8.05
N ALA A 15 -35.13 -28.19 -7.15
CA ALA A 15 -34.64 -26.81 -7.26
C ALA A 15 -33.32 -26.67 -8.04
N LEU A 16 -32.72 -27.77 -8.49
CA LEU A 16 -31.41 -27.78 -9.17
C LEU A 16 -31.45 -28.17 -10.66
N THR A 17 -32.64 -28.30 -11.27
CA THR A 17 -32.77 -28.66 -12.71
C THR A 17 -33.79 -27.82 -13.47
N SER A 18 -33.87 -26.51 -13.21
CA SER A 18 -34.51 -25.55 -14.11
C SER A 18 -33.47 -24.62 -14.72
N CYS A 19 -32.70 -25.15 -15.67
CA CYS A 19 -32.20 -24.36 -16.79
C CYS A 19 -32.99 -24.82 -18.02
N GLU A 20 -34.02 -24.04 -18.37
CA GLU A 20 -34.66 -24.12 -19.67
C GLU A 20 -33.61 -23.89 -20.75
N LYS A 21 -33.67 -24.77 -21.74
CA LYS A 21 -32.78 -24.82 -22.88
C LYS A 21 -33.49 -24.10 -24.02
N ASP A 22 -33.35 -22.79 -24.07
CA ASP A 22 -33.78 -22.04 -25.25
C ASP A 22 -32.72 -22.18 -26.34
N SER A 23 -33.17 -22.82 -27.42
CA SER A 23 -32.52 -22.87 -28.72
C SER A 23 -32.41 -21.45 -29.29
N ASN A 24 -31.21 -20.89 -29.30
CA ASN A 24 -30.88 -19.80 -30.21
C ASN A 24 -29.85 -20.33 -31.22
N GLU A 25 -30.26 -20.27 -32.48
CA GLU A 25 -29.39 -20.42 -33.64
C GLU A 25 -28.13 -19.55 -33.51
N PRO A 26 -27.00 -19.94 -34.14
CA PRO A 26 -25.79 -19.14 -34.12
C PRO A 26 -26.02 -17.87 -34.94
N HIS A 27 -26.51 -16.81 -34.31
CA HIS A 27 -26.24 -15.47 -34.78
C HIS A 27 -24.73 -15.27 -34.68
N GLN A 28 -24.08 -15.21 -35.85
CA GLN A 28 -22.70 -14.75 -36.00
C GLN A 28 -22.51 -13.49 -35.16
N THR A 29 -21.88 -13.65 -34.01
CA THR A 29 -21.33 -12.54 -33.25
C THR A 29 -20.19 -12.03 -34.11
N LYS A 30 -20.48 -10.96 -34.88
CA LYS A 30 -19.44 -10.15 -35.51
C LYS A 30 -18.39 -9.88 -34.45
N THR A 31 -17.18 -10.32 -34.72
CA THR A 31 -15.98 -10.01 -33.96
C THR A 31 -16.02 -8.55 -33.56
N GLU A 32 -16.12 -8.30 -32.26
CA GLU A 32 -15.91 -6.97 -31.70
C GLU A 32 -14.58 -6.46 -32.23
N SER A 33 -14.59 -5.29 -32.85
CA SER A 33 -13.38 -4.60 -33.26
C SER A 33 -12.62 -4.23 -31.99
N SER A 34 -11.66 -5.07 -31.61
CA SER A 34 -10.71 -4.77 -30.54
C SER A 34 -10.00 -3.48 -30.90
N VAL A 35 -10.17 -2.48 -30.06
CA VAL A 35 -9.38 -1.27 -30.11
C VAL A 35 -7.88 -1.64 -30.05
N PRO A 36 -7.00 -1.12 -30.91
CA PRO A 36 -5.68 -1.70 -31.09
C PRO A 36 -4.63 -1.08 -30.17
N PHE A 37 -4.86 -1.07 -28.85
CA PHE A 37 -3.85 -0.58 -27.91
C PHE A 37 -3.49 -1.63 -26.87
N GLU A 38 -2.21 -1.94 -26.76
CA GLU A 38 -1.68 -2.79 -25.69
C GLU A 38 -1.21 -1.91 -24.53
N LYS A 39 -1.86 -2.05 -23.37
CA LYS A 39 -1.45 -1.38 -22.13
C LYS A 39 -0.54 -2.31 -21.32
N LYS A 40 0.67 -1.86 -21.00
CA LYS A 40 1.62 -2.57 -20.14
C LYS A 40 2.08 -1.66 -19.00
N LEU A 41 2.12 -2.21 -17.79
CA LEU A 41 2.79 -1.59 -16.64
C LEU A 41 4.25 -2.05 -16.64
N ILE A 42 5.19 -1.10 -16.60
CA ILE A 42 6.62 -1.39 -16.65
C ILE A 42 7.39 -0.62 -15.56
N ASN A 43 8.59 -1.08 -15.25
CA ASN A 43 9.54 -0.37 -14.39
C ASN A 43 10.56 0.43 -15.21
N ALA A 44 11.27 1.37 -14.57
CA ALA A 44 12.27 2.19 -15.24
C ALA A 44 13.35 1.37 -15.97
N ASN A 45 13.75 0.22 -15.43
CA ASN A 45 14.75 -0.67 -16.04
C ASN A 45 14.28 -1.31 -17.37
N GLU A 46 12.98 -1.33 -17.62
CA GLU A 46 12.39 -1.85 -18.86
C GLU A 46 12.23 -0.75 -19.93
N LEU A 47 12.51 0.52 -19.60
CA LEU A 47 12.47 1.61 -20.57
C LEU A 47 13.62 1.53 -21.57
N PRO A 48 13.46 2.08 -22.79
CA PRO A 48 14.59 2.37 -23.68
C PRO A 48 15.71 3.15 -22.98
N ALA A 49 16.97 2.82 -23.29
CA ALA A 49 18.14 3.36 -22.57
C ALA A 49 18.26 4.89 -22.67
N ASP A 50 17.86 5.48 -23.79
CA ASP A 50 17.82 6.93 -24.01
C ASP A 50 16.75 7.60 -23.11
N ILE A 51 15.61 6.93 -22.90
CA ILE A 51 14.58 7.39 -21.97
C ILE A 51 15.06 7.24 -20.53
N GLN A 52 15.68 6.11 -20.18
CA GLN A 52 16.27 5.91 -18.86
C GLN A 52 17.28 7.03 -18.55
N GLN A 53 18.20 7.32 -19.47
CA GLN A 53 19.17 8.39 -19.30
C GLN A 53 18.52 9.78 -19.14
N TYR A 54 17.38 10.00 -19.78
CA TYR A 54 16.66 11.26 -19.70
C TYR A 54 15.98 11.49 -18.33
N ILE A 55 15.46 10.43 -17.70
CA ILE A 55 14.76 10.52 -16.41
C ILE A 55 15.66 10.22 -15.20
N ASN A 56 16.78 9.53 -15.42
CA ASN A 56 17.71 9.13 -14.37
C ASN A 56 18.74 10.24 -14.16
N THR A 57 18.44 11.16 -13.23
CA THR A 57 19.28 12.32 -12.91
C THR A 57 20.44 11.99 -11.97
N ASP A 58 20.75 10.71 -11.73
CA ASP A 58 21.77 10.30 -10.76
C ASP A 58 23.15 10.94 -11.03
N GLU A 59 23.60 11.64 -10.00
CA GLU A 59 24.69 12.59 -9.95
C GLU A 59 26.09 11.96 -10.09
N THR A 60 26.64 11.88 -11.32
CA THR A 60 28.11 11.67 -11.45
C THR A 60 28.82 12.63 -12.39
N LYS A 61 28.14 13.59 -13.04
CA LYS A 61 28.79 14.43 -14.07
C LYS A 61 28.64 15.95 -13.98
N ASN A 62 28.05 16.53 -12.94
CA ASN A 62 27.79 17.99 -12.96
C ASN A 62 28.16 18.77 -11.69
N SER A 63 29.24 18.40 -11.00
CA SER A 63 29.91 19.31 -10.06
C SER A 63 30.98 20.15 -10.78
N SER A 64 30.59 20.96 -11.77
CA SER A 64 31.50 22.01 -12.24
C SER A 64 30.76 23.16 -12.92
N LYS A 65 30.80 24.30 -12.22
CA LYS A 65 30.72 25.71 -12.67
C LYS A 65 29.39 26.45 -12.47
N SER A 66 29.59 27.64 -11.90
CA SER A 66 28.68 28.78 -11.71
C SER A 66 27.70 28.60 -10.53
N GLY A 67 27.90 29.21 -9.37
CA GLY A 67 28.09 30.66 -9.19
C GLY A 67 26.71 31.31 -9.14
N ASN A 68 26.14 31.44 -7.95
CA ASN A 68 24.88 32.11 -7.62
C ASN A 68 23.64 31.67 -8.43
N THR A 69 23.04 30.54 -8.06
CA THR A 69 21.62 30.29 -8.34
C THR A 69 20.99 29.63 -7.12
N GLU A 70 19.85 30.16 -6.68
CA GLU A 70 18.94 29.47 -5.77
C GLU A 70 18.80 28.02 -6.24
N THR A 71 19.03 27.06 -5.33
CA THR A 71 18.92 25.64 -5.62
C THR A 71 17.49 25.33 -6.07
N LEU A 72 17.28 25.25 -7.38
CA LEU A 72 16.01 24.86 -7.97
C LEU A 72 15.67 23.43 -7.52
N ASN A 73 14.39 23.18 -7.24
CA ASN A 73 13.90 21.84 -6.95
C ASN A 73 13.94 20.99 -8.22
N GLU A 74 14.64 19.87 -8.16
CA GLU A 74 14.69 18.88 -9.25
C GLU A 74 13.42 18.03 -9.25
N PRO A 75 12.90 17.63 -10.43
CA PRO A 75 11.75 16.75 -10.50
C PRO A 75 12.11 15.35 -9.99
N ILE A 76 11.19 14.74 -9.25
CA ILE A 76 11.32 13.37 -8.75
C ILE A 76 10.39 12.49 -9.59
N PHE A 77 10.97 11.73 -10.52
CA PHE A 77 10.24 10.76 -11.34
C PHE A 77 9.88 9.51 -10.55
N MET A 78 8.69 8.96 -10.77
CA MET A 78 8.26 7.68 -10.24
C MET A 78 8.78 6.57 -11.17
N MET A 79 9.72 5.78 -10.66
CA MET A 79 10.42 4.75 -11.44
C MET A 79 9.69 3.40 -11.49
N TYR A 80 8.54 3.34 -10.82
CA TYR A 80 7.63 2.20 -10.76
C TYR A 80 6.27 2.67 -11.28
N ASP A 81 5.49 1.74 -11.84
CA ASP A 81 4.16 1.99 -12.39
C ASP A 81 4.15 2.92 -13.63
N ILE A 82 5.16 2.78 -14.49
CA ILE A 82 5.20 3.48 -15.78
C ILE A 82 4.20 2.79 -16.71
N VAL A 83 3.30 3.56 -17.32
CA VAL A 83 2.33 3.02 -18.27
C VAL A 83 2.88 3.17 -19.67
N SER A 84 3.07 2.03 -20.34
CA SER A 84 3.36 1.94 -21.75
C SER A 84 2.08 1.62 -22.51
N MET A 85 1.79 2.37 -23.58
CA MET A 85 0.67 2.11 -24.48
C MET A 85 1.15 2.12 -25.92
N THR A 86 1.01 1.00 -26.62
CA THR A 86 1.39 0.87 -28.04
C THR A 86 0.15 0.74 -28.90
N ASP A 87 0.05 1.55 -29.96
CA ASP A 87 -1.08 1.54 -30.91
C ASP A 87 -0.89 0.55 -32.08
N ASP A 88 -1.89 0.43 -32.97
CA ASP A 88 -1.84 -0.41 -34.19
C ASP A 88 -0.69 -0.01 -35.14
N LYS A 89 -0.25 1.24 -35.07
CA LYS A 89 0.84 1.78 -35.88
C LYS A 89 2.20 1.61 -35.21
N SER A 90 2.28 0.89 -34.10
CA SER A 90 3.52 0.70 -33.32
C SER A 90 4.10 2.00 -32.76
N VAL A 91 3.27 3.03 -32.55
CA VAL A 91 3.62 4.21 -31.77
C VAL A 91 3.46 3.86 -30.30
N THR A 92 4.50 4.05 -29.50
CA THR A 92 4.49 3.76 -28.06
C THR A 92 4.51 5.05 -27.25
N ASN A 93 3.54 5.22 -26.35
CA ASN A 93 3.55 6.27 -25.35
C ASN A 93 3.99 5.71 -24.00
N TYR A 94 5.01 6.34 -23.40
CA TYR A 94 5.38 6.12 -22.01
C TYR A 94 4.87 7.27 -21.16
N SER A 95 3.94 7.00 -20.26
CA SER A 95 3.47 7.96 -19.26
C SER A 95 4.17 7.71 -17.93
N ILE A 96 4.92 8.72 -17.45
CA ILE A 96 5.74 8.65 -16.23
C ILE A 96 5.31 9.77 -15.29
N SER A 97 4.83 9.42 -14.10
CA SER A 97 4.50 10.42 -13.08
C SER A 97 5.77 11.06 -12.51
N PHE A 98 5.72 12.35 -12.20
CA PHE A 98 6.75 13.02 -11.41
C PHE A 98 6.16 14.13 -10.56
N PHE A 99 6.92 14.61 -9.59
CA PHE A 99 6.53 15.77 -8.77
C PHE A 99 7.76 16.59 -8.40
N TYR A 100 7.53 17.87 -8.08
CA TYR A 100 8.51 18.70 -7.37
C TYR A 100 8.20 18.67 -5.87
N PRO A 101 9.20 18.67 -4.97
CA PRO A 101 9.00 18.68 -3.51
C PRO A 101 8.00 19.73 -3.00
N ASP A 102 7.91 20.88 -3.65
CA ASP A 102 7.03 22.02 -3.34
C ASP A 102 5.71 22.02 -4.14
N THR A 103 5.43 20.97 -4.92
CA THR A 103 4.19 20.87 -5.69
C THR A 103 2.98 20.81 -4.77
N PRO A 104 1.97 21.71 -4.92
CA PRO A 104 0.75 21.66 -4.13
C PRO A 104 0.06 20.30 -4.20
N GLU A 105 -0.67 19.90 -3.16
CA GLU A 105 -1.25 18.55 -3.05
C GLU A 105 -2.20 18.20 -4.21
N ASN A 106 -2.95 19.18 -4.71
CA ASN A 106 -3.89 19.04 -5.82
C ASN A 106 -3.24 19.16 -7.22
N VAL A 107 -1.90 19.22 -7.30
CA VAL A 107 -1.16 19.35 -8.56
C VAL A 107 -0.32 18.10 -8.82
N TYR A 108 -0.37 17.62 -10.06
CA TYR A 108 0.26 16.38 -10.52
C TYR A 108 0.95 16.60 -11.86
N TYR A 109 2.07 15.92 -12.09
CA TYR A 109 2.78 16.01 -13.36
C TYR A 109 3.01 14.66 -14.01
N ASN A 110 2.88 14.59 -15.32
CA ASN A 110 3.31 13.44 -16.11
C ASN A 110 4.28 13.88 -17.20
N LEU A 111 5.36 13.13 -17.35
CA LEU A 111 6.18 13.14 -18.55
C LEU A 111 5.62 12.07 -19.49
N VAL A 112 5.13 12.48 -20.65
CA VAL A 112 4.68 11.59 -21.71
C VAL A 112 5.71 11.60 -22.82
N ILE A 113 6.27 10.43 -23.13
CA ILE A 113 7.24 10.23 -24.19
C ILE A 113 6.59 9.41 -25.28
N ASN A 114 6.29 10.07 -26.40
CA ASN A 114 5.73 9.47 -27.60
C ASN A 114 6.88 9.01 -28.50
N VAL A 115 7.01 7.71 -28.71
CA VAL A 115 8.05 7.09 -29.55
C VAL A 115 7.39 6.57 -30.82
N LEU A 116 7.85 7.08 -31.96
CA LEU A 116 7.42 6.65 -33.28
C LEU A 116 8.08 5.30 -33.66
N PRO A 117 7.52 4.54 -34.62
CA PRO A 117 8.14 3.31 -35.11
C PRO A 117 9.55 3.48 -35.67
N THR A 118 9.91 4.71 -36.06
CA THR A 118 11.24 5.10 -36.53
C THR A 118 12.28 5.21 -35.39
N GLY A 119 11.84 5.15 -34.13
CA GLY A 119 12.65 5.42 -32.94
C GLY A 119 12.74 6.90 -32.55
N GLU A 120 12.20 7.81 -33.37
CA GLU A 120 12.13 9.23 -33.00
C GLU A 120 11.16 9.43 -31.82
N SER A 121 11.55 10.24 -30.84
CA SER A 121 10.71 10.53 -29.67
C SER A 121 10.36 12.01 -29.50
N LYS A 122 9.09 12.28 -29.18
CA LYS A 122 8.59 13.58 -28.72
C LYS A 122 8.21 13.49 -27.25
N LYS A 123 8.52 14.54 -26.49
CA LYS A 123 8.38 14.56 -25.03
C LYS A 123 7.43 15.68 -24.63
N TYR A 124 6.51 15.38 -23.74
CA TYR A 124 5.47 16.30 -23.28
C TYR A 124 5.39 16.28 -21.77
N VAL A 125 5.22 17.45 -21.17
CA VAL A 125 4.85 17.60 -19.76
C VAL A 125 3.37 17.90 -19.70
N PHE A 126 2.66 17.07 -18.97
CA PHE A 126 1.29 17.32 -18.56
C PHE A 126 1.30 17.75 -17.11
N LYS A 127 0.60 18.83 -16.79
CA LYS A 127 0.34 19.31 -15.44
C LYS A 127 -1.15 19.28 -15.20
N TYR A 128 -1.58 18.50 -14.23
CA TYR A 128 -2.97 18.36 -13.82
C TYR A 128 -3.19 19.13 -12.53
N ILE A 129 -4.16 20.03 -12.50
CA ILE A 129 -4.55 20.82 -11.32
C ILE A 129 -5.99 20.44 -10.98
N CYS A 130 -6.17 19.64 -9.93
CA CYS A 130 -7.50 19.23 -9.46
C CYS A 130 -8.19 20.39 -8.72
N ASN A 131 -9.48 20.58 -8.96
CA ASN A 131 -10.27 21.58 -8.26
C ASN A 131 -10.28 21.28 -6.75
N PRO A 132 -10.10 22.28 -5.87
CA PRO A 132 -10.09 22.05 -4.42
C PRO A 132 -11.32 21.31 -3.88
N GLU A 133 -12.50 21.58 -4.43
CA GLU A 133 -13.77 20.95 -4.06
C GLU A 133 -13.87 19.47 -4.45
N ASP A 134 -13.18 19.05 -5.51
CA ASP A 134 -13.21 17.68 -6.02
C ASP A 134 -12.04 16.83 -5.52
N TYR A 135 -11.04 17.47 -4.89
CA TYR A 135 -9.81 16.82 -4.45
C TYR A 135 -10.07 15.67 -3.46
N GLU A 136 -10.96 15.84 -2.49
CA GLU A 136 -11.27 14.76 -1.52
C GLU A 136 -11.99 13.58 -2.20
N ASN A 137 -12.81 13.81 -3.22
CA ASN A 137 -13.44 12.75 -4.00
C ASN A 137 -12.39 11.99 -4.85
N PHE A 138 -11.49 12.73 -5.49
CA PHE A 138 -10.40 12.14 -6.26
C PHE A 138 -9.48 11.29 -5.38
N LYS A 139 -9.13 11.79 -4.18
CA LYS A 139 -8.34 11.09 -3.15
C LYS A 139 -9.04 9.85 -2.61
N ALA A 140 -10.35 9.92 -2.32
CA ALA A 140 -11.15 8.79 -1.86
C ALA A 140 -11.20 7.63 -2.88
N HIS A 141 -11.05 7.95 -4.18
CA HIS A 141 -10.99 6.97 -5.26
C HIS A 141 -9.56 6.69 -5.72
N HIS A 142 -8.59 6.81 -4.80
CA HIS A 142 -7.19 6.49 -5.03
C HIS A 142 -6.58 7.20 -6.25
N PHE A 143 -6.99 8.46 -6.47
CA PHE A 143 -6.49 9.29 -7.56
C PHE A 143 -6.71 8.69 -8.96
N ASN A 144 -7.75 7.88 -9.12
CA ASN A 144 -8.18 7.40 -10.43
C ASN A 144 -8.69 8.58 -11.26
N PHE A 145 -8.01 8.89 -12.38
CA PHE A 145 -8.32 10.04 -13.24
C PHE A 145 -9.76 10.08 -13.79
N LYS A 146 -10.54 9.00 -13.66
CA LYS A 146 -12.00 9.02 -13.87
C LYS A 146 -12.74 9.99 -12.94
N TYR A 147 -12.20 10.19 -11.74
CA TYR A 147 -12.74 11.07 -10.69
C TYR A 147 -11.97 12.39 -10.60
N PHE A 148 -11.07 12.65 -11.54
CA PHE A 148 -10.38 13.92 -11.64
C PHE A 148 -11.32 14.95 -12.29
N ASP A 149 -11.49 16.09 -11.63
CA ASP A 149 -12.06 17.30 -12.21
C ASP A 149 -11.08 18.45 -11.98
N GLY A 150 -10.80 19.22 -13.04
CA GLY A 150 -9.83 20.28 -13.00
C GLY A 150 -9.21 20.66 -14.35
N THR A 151 -8.06 21.33 -14.27
CA THR A 151 -7.36 21.86 -15.45
C THR A 151 -6.18 20.97 -15.83
N THR A 152 -5.95 20.78 -17.14
CA THR A 152 -4.75 20.13 -17.67
C THR A 152 -3.96 21.11 -18.51
N GLU A 153 -2.68 21.26 -18.22
CA GLU A 153 -1.77 22.12 -18.96
C GLU A 153 -0.72 21.24 -19.65
N ILE A 154 -0.43 21.52 -20.92
CA ILE A 154 0.51 20.71 -21.72
C ILE A 154 1.63 21.59 -22.24
N SER A 155 2.87 21.11 -22.11
CA SER A 155 4.05 21.73 -22.71
C SER A 155 4.88 20.68 -23.45
N GLN A 156 5.27 20.95 -24.68
CA GLN A 156 6.21 20.09 -25.41
C GLN A 156 7.64 20.45 -25.02
N VAL A 157 8.42 19.46 -24.61
CA VAL A 157 9.85 19.67 -24.29
C VAL A 157 10.63 19.77 -25.60
N SER A 158 11.18 20.95 -25.89
CA SER A 158 11.99 21.18 -27.10
C SER A 158 13.45 20.77 -26.87
N TYR A 159 14.06 20.16 -27.90
CA TYR A 159 15.34 19.43 -27.87
C TYR A 159 16.60 20.22 -27.46
N ASN A 160 16.51 21.54 -27.20
CA ASN A 160 17.68 22.38 -26.93
C ASN A 160 18.01 22.60 -25.44
N THR A 161 17.23 22.08 -24.50
CA THR A 161 17.61 22.10 -23.08
C THR A 161 18.48 20.89 -22.79
N THR A 162 19.79 21.09 -22.90
CA THR A 162 20.88 20.25 -22.36
C THR A 162 20.47 19.31 -21.23
N GLY A 163 19.93 18.13 -21.56
CA GLY A 163 19.72 16.97 -20.68
C GLY A 163 19.17 17.22 -19.26
N LYS A 164 18.49 18.33 -18.99
CA LYS A 164 18.05 18.70 -17.64
C LYS A 164 16.66 19.31 -17.67
N PHE A 165 15.74 18.67 -16.96
CA PHE A 165 14.52 19.32 -16.48
C PHE A 165 14.92 20.37 -15.43
N THR A 166 14.97 21.65 -15.82
CA THR A 166 15.13 22.75 -14.86
C THR A 166 13.86 23.58 -14.84
N SER A 167 13.34 23.88 -13.65
CA SER A 167 12.09 24.62 -13.42
C SER A 167 12.10 26.10 -13.84
N LYS A 168 13.13 26.58 -14.54
CA LYS A 168 13.14 27.93 -15.13
C LYS A 168 12.76 27.86 -16.61
N SER A 169 11.49 28.18 -16.93
CA SER A 169 11.25 29.00 -18.11
C SER A 169 11.78 30.40 -17.78
N SER A 170 12.67 30.92 -18.62
CA SER A 170 13.12 32.30 -18.49
C SER A 170 11.93 33.24 -18.72
N ALA A 171 11.60 34.00 -17.66
CA ALA A 171 10.62 35.10 -17.61
C ALA A 171 9.14 34.70 -17.64
N GLY A 172 8.45 34.83 -16.50
CA GLY A 172 7.05 35.30 -16.35
C GLY A 172 5.89 34.57 -17.05
N ASP A 173 6.17 33.71 -18.02
CA ASP A 173 5.19 33.06 -18.88
C ASP A 173 5.22 31.56 -18.55
N ASP A 174 4.07 31.08 -18.09
CA ASP A 174 3.78 29.66 -17.97
C ASP A 174 3.96 29.02 -19.36
N PRO A 175 4.96 28.13 -19.57
CA PRO A 175 5.28 27.57 -20.88
C PRO A 175 4.26 26.50 -21.32
N CYS A 176 3.14 26.36 -20.61
CA CYS A 176 2.12 25.35 -20.86
C CYS A 176 0.87 25.98 -21.50
N ALA A 177 0.39 25.38 -22.58
CA ALA A 177 -0.92 25.70 -23.13
C ALA A 177 -2.00 25.12 -22.19
N LYS A 178 -3.01 25.93 -21.85
CA LYS A 178 -4.10 25.53 -20.94
C LYS A 178 -5.19 24.80 -21.72
N ILE A 179 -5.54 23.59 -21.29
CA ILE A 179 -6.66 22.80 -21.79
C ILE A 179 -7.61 22.50 -20.62
N PHE A 180 -8.86 22.92 -20.76
CA PHE A 180 -9.89 22.65 -19.76
C PHE A 180 -10.49 21.25 -20.00
N ILE A 181 -10.54 20.41 -18.96
CA ILE A 181 -11.15 19.08 -19.03
C ILE A 181 -12.39 19.07 -18.12
N PRO A 182 -13.62 19.18 -18.66
CA PRO A 182 -14.83 19.15 -17.86
C PRO A 182 -15.14 17.75 -17.30
N SER A 183 -15.76 17.70 -16.12
CA SER A 183 -16.26 16.46 -15.51
C SER A 183 -17.27 15.69 -16.39
N SER A 184 -17.24 14.37 -16.27
CA SER A 184 -18.15 13.45 -16.98
C SER A 184 -19.59 13.45 -16.44
N SER A 185 -19.89 14.15 -15.33
CA SER A 185 -21.16 14.01 -14.62
C SER A 185 -22.01 15.27 -14.45
N ASP A 186 -21.69 16.42 -15.07
CA ASP A 186 -22.63 17.56 -15.03
C ASP A 186 -22.54 18.45 -16.30
N PRO A 187 -23.61 18.59 -17.09
CA PRO A 187 -23.70 19.60 -18.14
C PRO A 187 -24.11 20.93 -17.49
N LYS A 188 -23.28 21.48 -16.59
CA LYS A 188 -23.55 22.78 -15.97
C LYS A 188 -22.48 23.79 -16.34
N SER A 189 -22.95 24.74 -17.14
CA SER A 189 -22.41 26.10 -17.34
C SER A 189 -20.95 26.19 -17.77
N ASN A 190 -20.75 26.35 -19.08
CA ASN A 190 -19.66 27.18 -19.60
C ASN A 190 -19.65 28.53 -18.85
N PRO A 191 -18.53 28.98 -18.26
CA PRO A 191 -18.41 30.37 -17.84
C PRO A 191 -18.29 31.21 -19.12
N ALA A 192 -19.34 31.97 -19.43
CA ALA A 192 -19.31 32.98 -20.47
C ALA A 192 -18.22 34.01 -20.14
N ALA A 193 -17.29 34.19 -21.08
CA ALA A 193 -16.31 35.25 -21.04
C ALA A 193 -16.99 36.63 -21.26
N GLY A 194 -16.93 37.48 -20.22
CA GLY A 194 -16.63 38.91 -20.33
C GLY A 194 -17.73 39.93 -20.68
N GLY A 195 -18.03 40.80 -19.72
CA GLY A 195 -17.80 42.25 -19.83
C GLY A 195 -18.81 43.15 -20.58
N GLY A 196 -19.29 44.18 -19.86
CA GLY A 196 -19.31 45.57 -20.36
C GLY A 196 -20.53 46.06 -21.16
N SER A 197 -21.23 47.02 -20.55
CA SER A 197 -22.40 47.77 -21.03
C SER A 197 -22.22 48.50 -22.38
N GLY A 198 -23.23 48.44 -23.24
CA GLY A 198 -23.41 49.29 -24.43
C GLY A 198 -24.69 48.92 -25.18
N GLY A 199 -25.70 49.79 -25.15
CA GLY A 199 -27.07 49.48 -25.54
C GLY A 199 -27.39 49.44 -27.03
N GLY A 200 -28.55 48.84 -27.33
CA GLY A 200 -29.37 49.11 -28.51
C GLY A 200 -29.31 48.06 -29.62
N GLY A 201 -30.31 47.16 -29.65
CA GLY A 201 -30.63 46.40 -30.87
C GLY A 201 -31.09 44.96 -30.60
N ASN A 202 -32.40 44.72 -30.73
CA ASN A 202 -33.06 43.41 -30.75
C ASN A 202 -32.34 42.39 -31.66
N LEU A 203 -32.30 41.11 -31.24
CA LEU A 203 -32.51 39.87 -32.02
C LEU A 203 -32.25 38.62 -31.11
N PRO A 204 -32.77 37.41 -31.45
CA PRO A 204 -33.59 36.63 -30.52
C PRO A 204 -32.87 35.46 -29.83
N SER A 205 -33.44 35.11 -28.67
CA SER A 205 -33.20 33.92 -27.86
C SER A 205 -33.44 32.62 -28.64
N GLY A 206 -32.37 31.85 -28.89
CA GLY A 206 -32.42 30.45 -29.31
C GLY A 206 -31.91 29.53 -28.21
N GLY A 207 -32.75 29.22 -27.23
CA GLY A 207 -32.48 28.19 -26.23
C GLY A 207 -32.66 26.80 -26.84
N PHE A 208 -31.68 25.92 -26.66
CA PHE A 208 -31.82 24.50 -26.99
C PHE A 208 -32.40 23.74 -25.78
N ASN A 209 -33.58 23.19 -26.02
CA ASN A 209 -34.32 22.27 -25.15
C ASN A 209 -34.00 20.83 -25.59
N THR A 210 -33.57 19.97 -24.67
CA THR A 210 -33.46 18.53 -24.90
C THR A 210 -34.32 17.78 -23.87
N SER A 211 -35.62 17.75 -24.10
CA SER A 211 -36.50 16.72 -23.55
C SER A 211 -36.40 15.46 -24.42
N VAL A 212 -36.04 14.34 -23.78
CA VAL A 212 -35.97 12.99 -24.34
C VAL A 212 -37.39 12.40 -24.45
N PRO A 213 -37.82 11.80 -25.58
CA PRO A 213 -39.08 11.07 -25.66
C PRO A 213 -38.92 9.65 -25.10
N GLY A 214 -39.73 9.27 -24.11
CA GLY A 214 -39.82 7.87 -23.67
C GLY A 214 -40.28 7.60 -22.24
N TYR A 215 -41.29 8.29 -21.69
CA TYR A 215 -42.12 7.74 -20.62
C TYR A 215 -43.55 8.33 -20.70
N ASN A 216 -44.53 7.44 -20.65
CA ASN A 216 -45.96 7.78 -20.62
C ASN A 216 -46.33 8.60 -19.38
N SER A 217 -47.02 9.72 -19.58
CA SER A 217 -48.06 10.24 -18.67
C SER A 217 -49.07 11.10 -19.47
N PRO A 218 -50.37 11.10 -19.12
CA PRO A 218 -51.47 11.57 -19.98
C PRO A 218 -51.82 13.07 -19.69
N PRO A 219 -52.81 13.70 -20.36
CA PRO A 219 -52.62 14.87 -21.21
C PRO A 219 -53.06 16.22 -20.59
N SER A 220 -52.55 17.34 -21.11
CA SER A 220 -53.23 18.64 -21.03
C SER A 220 -52.93 19.53 -22.23
N SER A 221 -53.85 19.44 -23.20
CA SER A 221 -54.45 20.48 -24.05
C SER A 221 -53.72 21.80 -24.39
N GLY A 222 -53.61 22.03 -25.71
CA GLY A 222 -53.73 23.34 -26.37
C GLY A 222 -52.41 23.90 -26.90
N GLY A 223 -52.24 24.32 -28.15
CA GLY A 223 -53.12 24.43 -29.31
C GLY A 223 -52.36 25.14 -30.44
N TYR A 224 -52.49 24.62 -31.67
CA TYR A 224 -52.57 25.30 -32.97
C TYR A 224 -51.48 26.23 -33.57
N LYS A 225 -51.13 25.86 -34.82
CA LYS A 225 -50.77 26.62 -36.05
C LYS A 225 -49.43 27.38 -36.09
N GLY A 226 -48.64 27.31 -37.16
CA GLY A 226 -48.77 26.60 -38.44
C GLY A 226 -47.72 27.10 -39.46
N GLY A 227 -47.58 26.38 -40.58
CA GLY A 227 -46.93 26.75 -41.86
C GLY A 227 -45.43 27.10 -41.83
N GLY A 228 -44.58 26.68 -42.76
CA GLY A 228 -44.74 26.01 -44.04
C GLY A 228 -43.42 26.15 -44.80
N ASP A 229 -43.13 25.13 -45.60
CA ASP A 229 -42.26 25.05 -46.78
C ASP A 229 -40.76 25.44 -46.75
N GLY A 230 -39.97 24.48 -47.24
CA GLY A 230 -38.82 24.76 -48.10
C GLY A 230 -37.58 23.89 -47.88
N SER A 231 -37.50 22.76 -48.61
CA SER A 231 -36.34 22.24 -49.39
C SER A 231 -34.91 22.48 -48.84
N SER A 232 -33.95 21.54 -48.74
CA SER A 232 -33.65 20.29 -49.45
C SER A 232 -32.33 19.70 -48.88
N GLY A 233 -32.24 18.36 -48.80
CA GLY A 233 -31.05 17.47 -48.89
C GLY A 233 -29.76 17.83 -48.13
N HIS A 234 -29.04 16.95 -47.41
CA HIS A 234 -28.89 15.50 -47.52
C HIS A 234 -28.34 14.93 -46.21
N ASP A 235 -28.87 13.76 -45.85
CA ASP A 235 -28.30 12.65 -45.08
C ASP A 235 -27.32 12.90 -43.91
N HIS A 236 -27.89 12.79 -42.71
CA HIS A 236 -27.23 12.28 -41.52
C HIS A 236 -27.09 10.75 -41.60
N SER A 237 -25.87 10.23 -41.50
CA SER A 237 -25.65 8.87 -41.01
C SER A 237 -25.49 8.91 -39.49
N ASN A 238 -26.53 8.44 -38.80
CA ASN A 238 -26.56 8.13 -37.38
C ASN A 238 -25.53 7.06 -37.00
N CYS A 239 -24.76 7.31 -35.94
CA CYS A 239 -24.20 6.26 -35.09
C CYS A 239 -24.53 6.59 -33.62
N TYR A 240 -25.66 6.06 -33.15
CA TYR A 240 -25.89 5.83 -31.73
C TYR A 240 -25.21 4.52 -31.35
N GLY A 241 -24.28 4.59 -30.40
CA GLY A 241 -23.60 3.44 -29.82
C GLY A 241 -23.19 3.77 -28.39
N SER A 242 -24.02 3.35 -27.45
CA SER A 242 -23.73 3.29 -26.03
C SER A 242 -22.62 2.27 -25.75
N ASN A 243 -21.53 2.66 -25.07
CA ASN A 243 -20.80 1.92 -24.02
C ASN A 243 -19.38 2.47 -23.81
N GLY A 244 -19.19 3.23 -22.73
CA GLY A 244 -18.08 3.10 -21.76
C GLY A 244 -16.60 3.14 -22.19
N GLN A 245 -16.22 3.68 -23.35
CA GLN A 245 -14.82 3.90 -23.71
C GLN A 245 -14.56 5.39 -24.00
N TYR A 246 -13.70 6.03 -23.21
CA TYR A 246 -13.37 7.43 -23.38
C TYR A 246 -12.24 7.60 -24.40
N TRP A 247 -12.61 8.15 -25.55
CA TRP A 247 -11.70 8.69 -26.55
C TRP A 247 -11.59 10.20 -26.33
N TYR A 248 -10.39 10.69 -26.01
CA TYR A 248 -10.14 12.13 -25.95
C TYR A 248 -10.01 12.67 -27.38
N TYR A 249 -11.12 13.08 -27.98
CA TYR A 249 -11.09 13.96 -29.14
C TYR A 249 -11.04 15.41 -28.66
N ALA A 250 -9.91 16.09 -28.88
CA ALA A 250 -9.87 17.54 -28.80
C ALA A 250 -10.65 18.11 -30.01
N GLY A 251 -11.91 18.45 -29.80
CA GLY A 251 -12.71 19.17 -30.79
C GLY A 251 -12.26 20.63 -30.86
N ASP A 252 -12.02 21.11 -32.08
CA ASP A 252 -11.76 22.53 -32.37
C ASP A 252 -12.92 23.41 -31.89
N VAL A 253 -12.75 24.10 -30.76
CA VAL A 253 -13.65 25.19 -30.35
C VAL A 253 -12.91 26.50 -30.55
N ARG A 254 -13.08 27.12 -31.71
CA ARG A 254 -12.65 28.51 -31.95
C ARG A 254 -13.77 29.47 -31.55
N PRO A 255 -13.56 30.42 -30.63
CA PRO A 255 -14.34 31.65 -30.63
C PRO A 255 -13.89 32.54 -31.81
N PRO A 256 -14.79 33.29 -32.45
CA PRO A 256 -14.40 34.25 -33.48
C PRO A 256 -13.65 35.42 -32.82
N HIS A 257 -12.34 35.53 -33.07
CA HIS A 257 -11.57 36.71 -32.64
C HIS A 257 -11.86 37.91 -33.55
N PRO A 258 -12.23 39.08 -32.99
CA PRO A 258 -12.29 40.32 -33.75
C PRO A 258 -10.87 40.81 -34.04
N HIS A 259 -10.63 41.16 -35.30
CA HIS A 259 -9.36 41.64 -35.82
C HIS A 259 -8.85 42.87 -35.05
N THR A 260 -7.73 42.74 -34.34
CA THR A 260 -6.86 43.87 -34.02
C THR A 260 -5.43 43.57 -34.42
N SER A 261 -4.84 44.54 -35.09
CA SER A 261 -3.57 44.47 -35.80
C SER A 261 -2.37 44.41 -34.86
N LYS A 262 -1.76 43.24 -34.74
CA LYS A 262 -0.32 42.95 -34.63
C LYS A 262 -0.18 41.45 -34.44
N SER A 263 0.25 40.73 -35.48
CA SER A 263 0.41 39.28 -35.43
C SER A 263 1.58 38.93 -34.50
N ALA A 264 1.27 38.66 -33.23
CA ALA A 264 2.07 37.71 -32.48
C ALA A 264 2.09 36.40 -33.29
N ALA A 265 3.26 35.79 -33.46
CA ALA A 265 3.33 34.48 -34.10
C ALA A 265 2.38 33.54 -33.35
N PRO A 266 1.55 32.74 -34.05
CA PRO A 266 0.67 31.80 -33.39
C PRO A 266 1.52 30.89 -32.50
N CYS A 267 1.10 30.75 -31.24
CA CYS A 267 1.72 29.78 -30.34
C CYS A 267 1.77 28.41 -31.04
N PRO A 268 2.89 27.67 -30.98
CA PRO A 268 2.94 26.35 -31.56
C PRO A 268 1.80 25.51 -30.99
N GLU A 269 0.99 24.93 -31.86
CA GLU A 269 -0.13 24.10 -31.49
C GLU A 269 0.42 22.81 -30.86
N VAL A 270 0.28 22.67 -29.54
CA VAL A 270 0.71 21.47 -28.81
C VAL A 270 -0.48 20.51 -28.76
N THR A 271 -0.59 19.63 -29.75
CA THR A 271 -1.57 18.55 -29.71
C THR A 271 -1.04 17.41 -28.83
N PRO A 272 -1.81 16.92 -27.83
CA PRO A 272 -1.41 15.74 -27.05
C PRO A 272 -1.22 14.53 -27.97
N PRO A 273 -0.24 13.65 -27.70
CA PRO A 273 -0.06 12.44 -28.50
C PRO A 273 -1.26 11.51 -28.34
N THR A 274 -1.75 10.94 -29.43
CA THR A 274 -2.86 9.97 -29.39
C THR A 274 -2.47 8.76 -28.52
N GLY A 275 -3.38 8.30 -27.66
CA GLY A 275 -3.16 7.12 -26.83
C GLY A 275 -2.33 7.34 -25.57
N TYR A 276 -2.10 8.59 -25.12
CA TYR A 276 -1.53 8.80 -23.79
C TYR A 276 -2.55 8.43 -22.70
N VAL A 277 -2.05 7.84 -21.62
CA VAL A 277 -2.85 7.56 -20.42
C VAL A 277 -2.31 8.44 -19.30
N PRO A 278 -3.12 9.33 -18.70
CA PRO A 278 -2.69 10.05 -17.51
C PRO A 278 -2.44 9.04 -16.40
N VAL A 279 -1.25 9.09 -15.81
CA VAL A 279 -0.84 8.22 -14.71
C VAL A 279 -0.75 9.06 -13.46
N ASN A 280 -1.60 8.78 -12.49
CA ASN A 280 -1.38 9.32 -11.16
C ASN A 280 -0.78 8.21 -10.32
N THR A 281 0.53 8.03 -10.44
CA THR A 281 1.27 7.27 -9.43
C THR A 281 1.74 8.25 -8.37
N MET A 282 0.80 9.02 -7.82
CA MET A 282 1.05 9.82 -6.64
C MET A 282 0.04 9.40 -5.60
N PRO A 283 0.50 8.65 -4.59
CA PRO A 283 -0.05 8.97 -3.27
C PRO A 283 1.01 8.95 -2.18
N LEU A 284 1.82 7.90 -2.08
CA LEU A 284 2.47 7.63 -0.81
C LEU A 284 3.77 8.40 -0.60
N ILE A 285 4.68 8.49 -1.59
CA ILE A 285 5.98 9.15 -1.37
C ILE A 285 5.85 10.65 -1.09
N LYS A 286 4.89 11.33 -1.71
CA LYS A 286 4.61 12.75 -1.45
C LYS A 286 3.97 12.92 -0.08
N THR A 287 2.94 12.11 0.24
CA THR A 287 2.35 12.13 1.59
C THR A 287 3.40 11.84 2.64
N LEU A 288 4.27 10.84 2.46
CA LEU A 288 5.37 10.56 3.38
C LEU A 288 6.37 11.71 3.43
N GLY A 289 6.75 12.26 2.28
CA GLY A 289 7.66 13.41 2.17
C GLY A 289 7.19 14.59 3.01
N THR A 290 5.92 14.96 2.90
CA THR A 290 5.30 16.02 3.68
C THR A 290 5.13 15.63 5.15
N GLN A 291 4.53 14.46 5.44
CA GLN A 291 4.18 14.05 6.79
C GLN A 291 5.40 13.76 7.68
N LEU A 292 6.51 13.33 7.09
CA LEU A 292 7.75 13.02 7.79
C LEU A 292 8.82 14.10 7.62
N SER A 293 8.59 15.11 6.78
CA SER A 293 9.59 16.12 6.41
C SER A 293 10.88 15.49 5.86
N LEU A 294 10.74 14.59 4.89
CA LEU A 294 11.87 13.82 4.35
C LEU A 294 12.85 14.69 3.56
N SER A 295 14.14 14.40 3.73
CA SER A 295 15.21 14.94 2.89
C SER A 295 15.19 14.35 1.48
N LYS A 296 15.90 15.00 0.54
CA LYS A 296 16.04 14.51 -0.85
C LYS A 296 16.58 13.08 -0.91
N ASP A 297 17.58 12.76 -0.09
CA ASP A 297 18.20 11.43 -0.05
C ASP A 297 17.22 10.35 0.45
N GLN A 298 16.41 10.68 1.47
CA GLN A 298 15.38 9.78 1.98
C GLN A 298 14.27 9.54 0.95
N ILE A 299 13.88 10.58 0.20
CA ILE A 299 12.92 10.45 -0.89
C ILE A 299 13.51 9.58 -2.01
N ALA A 300 14.75 9.83 -2.44
CA ALA A 300 15.42 9.01 -3.45
C ALA A 300 15.54 7.54 -3.02
N PHE A 301 15.84 7.30 -1.73
CA PHE A 301 15.87 5.96 -1.14
C PHE A 301 14.52 5.25 -1.20
N LEU A 302 13.45 5.89 -0.74
CA LEU A 302 12.10 5.31 -0.72
C LEU A 302 11.55 5.08 -2.12
N ARG A 303 11.86 5.99 -3.06
CA ARG A 303 11.49 5.87 -4.47
C ARG A 303 11.95 4.55 -5.06
N ASN A 304 13.16 4.10 -4.71
CA ASN A 304 13.76 2.87 -5.21
C ASN A 304 13.38 1.62 -4.38
N ARG A 305 12.49 1.76 -3.39
CA ARG A 305 12.10 0.69 -2.45
C ARG A 305 10.59 0.72 -2.15
N PRO A 306 9.75 0.31 -3.12
CA PRO A 306 8.29 0.37 -2.98
C PRO A 306 7.75 -0.40 -1.76
N ASP A 307 8.31 -1.57 -1.44
CA ASP A 307 7.91 -2.33 -0.24
C ASP A 307 8.21 -1.58 1.06
N THR A 308 9.34 -0.87 1.10
CA THR A 308 9.71 -0.04 2.26
C THR A 308 8.73 1.10 2.41
N MET A 309 8.45 1.80 1.31
CA MET A 309 7.48 2.88 1.27
C MET A 309 6.09 2.42 1.77
N ASN A 310 5.59 1.29 1.24
CA ASN A 310 4.28 0.74 1.58
C ASN A 310 4.18 0.33 3.06
N ILE A 311 5.21 -0.31 3.62
CA ILE A 311 5.23 -0.72 5.03
C ILE A 311 5.27 0.50 5.95
N ILE A 312 6.09 1.52 5.64
CA ILE A 312 6.15 2.76 6.40
C ILE A 312 4.81 3.50 6.35
N GLY A 313 4.21 3.62 5.16
CA GLY A 313 2.90 4.23 4.99
C GLY A 313 1.79 3.54 5.77
N SER A 314 1.76 2.20 5.70
CA SER A 314 0.79 1.39 6.44
C SER A 314 0.92 1.61 7.94
N TYR A 315 2.15 1.65 8.46
CA TYR A 315 2.40 1.87 9.89
C TYR A 315 1.93 3.25 10.37
N LEU A 316 2.24 4.32 9.63
CA LEU A 316 1.76 5.66 9.98
C LEU A 316 0.24 5.71 10.00
N ASN A 317 -0.42 5.14 8.99
CA ASN A 317 -1.87 5.13 8.90
C ASN A 317 -2.50 4.36 10.07
N SER A 318 -1.98 3.17 10.41
CA SER A 318 -2.46 2.38 11.56
C SER A 318 -2.23 3.06 12.91
N ASN A 319 -1.30 4.02 12.99
CA ASN A 319 -1.00 4.80 14.19
C ASN A 319 -1.50 6.26 14.08
N ASN A 320 -2.47 6.52 13.20
CA ASN A 320 -3.11 7.83 13.02
C ASN A 320 -2.13 9.00 12.85
N PHE A 321 -0.97 8.75 12.22
CA PHE A 321 0.07 9.75 11.99
C PHE A 321 0.53 10.48 13.26
N SER A 322 0.58 9.79 14.42
CA SER A 322 1.07 10.37 15.68
C SER A 322 2.54 10.81 15.58
N ASP A 323 2.95 11.74 16.44
CA ASP A 323 4.34 12.24 16.45
C ASP A 323 5.34 11.14 16.81
N GLU A 324 4.96 10.19 17.65
CA GLU A 324 5.75 9.00 17.96
C GLU A 324 5.90 8.11 16.72
N ALA A 325 4.82 7.90 15.97
CA ALA A 325 4.86 7.11 14.75
C ALA A 325 5.72 7.78 13.66
N LYS A 326 5.60 9.10 13.50
CA LYS A 326 6.44 9.89 12.58
C LYS A 326 7.92 9.81 12.96
N SER A 327 8.24 9.99 14.24
CA SER A 327 9.61 9.89 14.76
C SER A 327 10.20 8.49 14.52
N PHE A 328 9.41 7.45 14.80
CA PHE A 328 9.80 6.07 14.53
C PHE A 328 10.04 5.80 13.04
N CYS A 329 9.15 6.26 12.16
CA CYS A 329 9.31 6.08 10.72
C CYS A 329 10.52 6.83 10.16
N ASN A 330 10.79 8.05 10.64
CA ASN A 330 12.00 8.79 10.27
C ASN A 330 13.27 8.05 10.68
N TRP A 331 13.30 7.52 11.91
CA TRP A 331 14.39 6.67 12.37
C TRP A 331 14.52 5.40 11.51
N ALA A 332 13.41 4.73 11.20
CA ALA A 332 13.38 3.51 10.39
C ALA A 332 14.00 3.71 9.00
N ILE A 333 13.64 4.81 8.33
CA ILE A 333 14.18 5.17 7.01
C ILE A 333 15.69 5.36 7.11
N ASN A 334 16.16 6.17 8.07
CA ASN A 334 17.59 6.42 8.26
C ASN A 334 18.36 5.15 8.59
N TYR A 335 17.80 4.29 9.44
CA TYR A 335 18.37 3.01 9.79
C TYR A 335 18.57 2.12 8.55
N LEU A 336 17.53 1.99 7.71
CA LEU A 336 17.59 1.17 6.49
C LEU A 336 18.51 1.76 5.42
N MET A 337 18.68 3.08 5.37
CA MET A 337 19.69 3.74 4.53
C MET A 337 21.12 3.40 4.98
N GLN A 338 21.36 3.41 6.31
CA GLN A 338 22.68 3.10 6.89
C GLN A 338 23.01 1.60 6.89
N ASN A 339 21.99 0.74 6.78
CA ASN A 339 22.11 -0.71 6.84
C ASN A 339 21.51 -1.37 5.58
N PRO A 340 22.15 -1.22 4.40
CA PRO A 340 21.56 -1.63 3.12
C PRO A 340 21.28 -3.13 3.00
N ASN A 341 21.95 -3.96 3.81
CA ASN A 341 21.78 -5.41 3.88
C ASN A 341 20.57 -5.85 4.74
N VAL A 342 19.97 -4.93 5.51
CA VAL A 342 18.74 -5.21 6.27
C VAL A 342 17.54 -4.95 5.36
N THR A 343 16.74 -5.99 5.14
CA THR A 343 15.49 -5.85 4.38
C THR A 343 14.41 -5.19 5.24
N ILE A 344 13.43 -4.55 4.61
CA ILE A 344 12.28 -3.99 5.35
C ILE A 344 11.50 -5.08 6.10
N HIS A 345 11.43 -6.31 5.58
CA HIS A 345 10.76 -7.41 6.26
C HIS A 345 11.47 -7.81 7.55
N GLN A 346 12.80 -7.84 7.53
CA GLN A 346 13.62 -8.09 8.72
C GLN A 346 13.49 -6.94 9.73
N PHE A 347 13.52 -5.69 9.27
CA PHE A 347 13.27 -4.53 10.14
C PHE A 347 11.87 -4.58 10.78
N LYS A 348 10.84 -4.90 9.99
CA LYS A 348 9.46 -5.06 10.48
C LYS A 348 9.39 -6.17 11.53
N ASN A 349 10.05 -7.30 11.29
CA ASN A 349 10.13 -8.41 12.22
C ASN A 349 10.72 -7.98 13.58
N TRP A 350 11.74 -7.13 13.55
CA TRP A 350 12.43 -6.67 14.74
C TRP A 350 11.62 -5.64 15.54
N PHE A 351 11.08 -4.63 14.85
CA PHE A 351 10.65 -3.39 15.51
C PHE A 351 9.15 -3.08 15.38
N MET A 352 8.42 -3.79 14.52
CA MET A 352 7.02 -3.46 14.20
C MET A 352 6.03 -4.56 14.61
N GLY A 353 6.47 -5.51 15.44
CA GLY A 353 5.59 -6.54 16.02
C GLY A 353 4.65 -5.97 17.09
N THR A 354 3.41 -6.44 17.10
CA THR A 354 2.37 -6.05 18.07
C THR A 354 2.05 -7.19 19.01
N SER A 355 1.82 -6.91 20.30
CA SER A 355 1.51 -7.90 21.36
C SER A 355 0.55 -9.02 20.92
N GLU A 356 0.86 -10.28 21.29
CA GLU A 356 -0.04 -11.45 21.12
C GLU A 356 -1.11 -11.56 22.23
N GLY A 357 -1.17 -10.58 23.14
CA GLY A 357 -2.04 -10.61 24.31
C GLY A 357 -1.37 -11.20 25.55
N GLN A 358 -2.19 -11.48 26.56
CA GLN A 358 -1.78 -11.88 27.90
C GLN A 358 -1.34 -13.35 27.94
N ASP A 359 -0.18 -13.62 28.57
CA ASP A 359 0.44 -14.94 28.76
C ASP A 359 0.32 -15.41 30.23
N GLY A 360 -0.88 -15.27 30.80
CA GLY A 360 -1.17 -15.56 32.21
C GLY A 360 -0.91 -14.40 33.16
N GLU A 361 -0.79 -14.71 34.46
CA GLU A 361 -0.42 -13.72 35.48
C GLU A 361 1.09 -13.46 35.43
N TYR A 362 1.50 -12.19 35.58
CA TYR A 362 2.92 -11.89 35.75
C TYR A 362 3.39 -12.36 37.13
N ILE A 363 4.46 -13.14 37.13
CA ILE A 363 5.07 -13.69 38.34
C ILE A 363 6.53 -13.27 38.34
N ASP A 364 6.99 -12.71 39.46
CA ASP A 364 8.41 -12.46 39.69
C ASP A 364 9.17 -13.79 39.62
N PRO A 365 10.06 -13.98 38.62
CA PRO A 365 10.75 -15.25 38.45
C PRO A 365 11.54 -15.69 39.69
N ASN A 366 12.03 -14.77 40.52
CA ASN A 366 12.80 -15.13 41.71
C ASN A 366 11.96 -15.86 42.78
N LEU A 367 10.63 -15.76 42.69
CA LEU A 367 9.71 -16.45 43.60
C LEU A 367 9.33 -17.86 43.13
N ILE A 368 9.75 -18.25 41.93
CA ILE A 368 9.44 -19.56 41.34
C ILE A 368 10.44 -20.60 41.85
N TYR A 369 9.92 -21.75 42.27
CA TYR A 369 10.70 -22.93 42.61
C TYR A 369 10.17 -24.19 41.91
N TYR A 370 11.01 -25.22 41.83
CA TYR A 370 10.70 -26.47 41.16
C TYR A 370 10.28 -27.54 42.16
N GLU A 371 9.23 -28.30 41.85
CA GLU A 371 8.80 -29.44 42.68
C GLU A 371 9.85 -30.57 42.67
N THR A 372 10.59 -30.69 41.58
CA THR A 372 11.73 -31.62 41.45
C THR A 372 12.97 -30.83 41.06
N PRO A 373 14.14 -31.08 41.69
CA PRO A 373 15.39 -30.41 41.33
C PRO A 373 15.71 -30.53 39.84
N LEU A 374 16.19 -29.43 39.24
CA LEU A 374 16.64 -29.44 37.86
C LEU A 374 18.02 -30.09 37.74
N THR A 375 18.13 -31.02 36.80
CA THR A 375 19.43 -31.49 36.30
C THR A 375 19.84 -30.67 35.09
N LYS A 376 21.08 -30.16 35.08
CA LYS A 376 21.67 -29.48 33.91
C LYS A 376 21.64 -30.43 32.70
N GLN A 377 21.35 -29.89 31.52
CA GLN A 377 21.30 -30.64 30.27
C GLN A 377 21.81 -29.73 29.14
N GLU A 378 22.31 -30.34 28.06
CA GLU A 378 22.64 -29.60 26.84
C GLU A 378 21.39 -29.10 26.12
N LEU A 379 21.54 -28.01 25.37
CA LEU A 379 20.48 -27.47 24.51
C LEU A 379 20.12 -28.48 23.40
N PRO A 380 18.87 -28.48 22.90
CA PRO A 380 18.51 -29.27 21.72
C PRO A 380 19.23 -28.75 20.47
N SER A 381 19.36 -29.58 19.44
CA SER A 381 19.80 -29.07 18.12
C SER A 381 18.78 -28.10 17.52
N LEU A 382 19.23 -27.22 16.63
CA LEU A 382 18.36 -26.29 15.92
C LEU A 382 17.29 -27.05 15.13
N SER A 383 17.64 -28.16 14.49
CA SER A 383 16.68 -29.00 13.78
C SER A 383 15.60 -29.56 14.69
N GLN A 384 15.96 -30.13 15.86
CA GLN A 384 14.97 -30.67 16.81
C GLN A 384 14.05 -29.56 17.34
N TRP A 385 14.63 -28.42 17.71
CA TRP A 385 13.88 -27.26 18.16
C TRP A 385 12.85 -26.81 17.11
N LEU A 386 13.29 -26.57 15.88
CA LEU A 386 12.43 -26.08 14.82
C LEU A 386 11.39 -27.12 14.40
N THR A 387 11.73 -28.40 14.32
CA THR A 387 10.75 -29.47 14.01
C THR A 387 9.61 -29.49 15.04
N ASN A 388 9.92 -29.27 16.31
CA ASN A 388 8.95 -29.38 17.40
C ASN A 388 8.27 -28.07 17.80
N PHE A 389 8.78 -26.92 17.34
CA PHE A 389 8.17 -25.61 17.56
C PHE A 389 6.90 -25.44 16.71
N PRO A 390 5.72 -25.21 17.33
CA PRO A 390 4.47 -25.00 16.60
C PRO A 390 4.56 -23.80 15.66
N LYS A 391 4.45 -24.09 14.37
CA LYS A 391 4.50 -23.11 13.28
C LYS A 391 3.71 -23.62 12.09
N ILE A 392 3.40 -22.72 11.16
CA ILE A 392 2.79 -23.04 9.87
C ILE A 392 3.85 -22.80 8.80
N GLU A 393 3.95 -23.71 7.84
CA GLU A 393 4.80 -23.54 6.66
C GLU A 393 3.92 -23.28 5.43
N LEU A 394 4.12 -22.14 4.77
CA LEU A 394 3.42 -21.76 3.54
C LEU A 394 4.45 -21.24 2.54
N ASN A 395 4.51 -21.84 1.36
CA ASN A 395 5.42 -21.45 0.28
C ASN A 395 6.90 -21.35 0.69
N GLY A 396 7.36 -22.24 1.59
CA GLY A 396 8.73 -22.25 2.11
C GLY A 396 9.01 -21.19 3.18
N TYR A 397 8.00 -20.44 3.63
CA TYR A 397 8.11 -19.48 4.74
C TYR A 397 7.42 -20.03 5.99
N TRP A 398 7.99 -19.70 7.15
CA TRP A 398 7.42 -20.05 8.45
C TRP A 398 6.66 -18.89 9.06
N TYR A 399 5.48 -19.21 9.58
CA TYR A 399 4.57 -18.28 10.25
C TYR A 399 4.17 -18.86 11.61
N SER A 400 3.84 -17.98 12.55
CA SER A 400 3.30 -18.41 13.84
C SER A 400 1.97 -19.14 13.65
N MET A 401 1.85 -20.32 14.27
CA MET A 401 0.56 -21.00 14.43
C MET A 401 -0.29 -20.20 15.41
N SER A 402 -1.58 -19.97 15.15
CA SER A 402 -2.42 -19.17 16.04
C SER A 402 -2.47 -19.75 17.47
N SER A 403 -2.61 -18.90 18.50
CA SER A 403 -2.66 -19.38 19.89
C SER A 403 -3.72 -20.45 20.11
N ALA A 404 -4.92 -20.27 19.54
CA ALA A 404 -6.02 -21.23 19.63
C ALA A 404 -5.65 -22.61 19.04
N GLU A 405 -4.95 -22.64 17.91
CA GLU A 405 -4.47 -23.88 17.30
C GLU A 405 -3.35 -24.52 18.13
N VAL A 406 -2.46 -23.73 18.73
CA VAL A 406 -1.42 -24.25 19.64
C VAL A 406 -2.04 -24.89 20.87
N TYR A 407 -3.01 -24.22 21.51
CA TYR A 407 -3.72 -24.79 22.66
C TYR A 407 -4.46 -26.08 22.28
N LYS A 408 -5.12 -26.10 21.12
CA LYS A 408 -5.78 -27.30 20.59
C LYS A 408 -4.80 -28.43 20.31
N LEU A 409 -3.62 -28.12 19.75
CA LEU A 409 -2.55 -29.07 19.44
C LEU A 409 -1.99 -29.71 20.72
N VAL A 410 -1.82 -28.92 21.78
CA VAL A 410 -1.32 -29.40 23.09
C VAL A 410 -2.38 -30.17 23.85
N GLY A 411 -3.65 -29.73 23.81
CA GLY A 411 -4.77 -30.42 24.44
C GLY A 411 -4.75 -30.37 25.97
N GLY A 412 -5.48 -31.29 26.60
CA GLY A 412 -5.49 -31.49 28.06
C GLY A 412 -6.14 -30.35 28.84
N SER A 413 -5.72 -30.17 30.09
CA SER A 413 -6.29 -29.11 30.93
C SER A 413 -5.95 -27.73 30.38
N LEU A 414 -4.78 -27.58 29.74
CA LEU A 414 -4.37 -26.35 29.07
C LEU A 414 -5.38 -25.90 27.99
N TYR A 415 -5.77 -26.81 27.09
CA TYR A 415 -6.80 -26.51 26.08
C TYR A 415 -8.15 -26.17 26.73
N ASN A 416 -8.57 -26.94 27.74
CA ASN A 416 -9.83 -26.70 28.42
C ASN A 416 -9.89 -25.31 29.07
N SER A 417 -8.79 -24.84 29.68
CA SER A 417 -8.67 -23.48 30.21
C SER A 417 -8.70 -22.42 29.11
N SER A 418 -8.08 -22.68 27.96
CA SER A 418 -8.05 -21.72 26.84
C SER A 418 -9.42 -21.42 26.22
N ILE A 419 -10.37 -22.37 26.30
CA ILE A 419 -11.72 -22.23 25.76
C ILE A 419 -12.78 -21.91 26.83
N ASN A 420 -12.40 -21.93 28.11
CA ASN A 420 -13.32 -21.72 29.21
C ASN A 420 -13.57 -20.22 29.41
N GLU A 421 -14.84 -19.78 29.40
CA GLU A 421 -15.22 -18.36 29.45
C GLU A 421 -14.66 -17.59 30.68
N GLN A 422 -14.47 -18.26 31.82
CA GLN A 422 -13.94 -17.63 33.03
C GLN A 422 -12.43 -17.41 32.99
N THR A 423 -11.70 -18.20 32.19
CA THR A 423 -10.23 -18.23 32.21
C THR A 423 -9.59 -17.88 30.87
N LYS A 424 -10.32 -17.96 29.74
CA LYS A 424 -9.81 -17.79 28.37
C LYS A 424 -8.99 -16.52 28.15
N ASN A 425 -9.31 -15.42 28.84
CA ASN A 425 -8.59 -14.15 28.72
C ASN A 425 -7.12 -14.26 29.17
N GLN A 426 -6.81 -15.21 30.04
CA GLN A 426 -5.45 -15.49 30.52
C GLN A 426 -4.64 -16.36 29.55
N TYR A 427 -5.28 -16.97 28.55
CA TYR A 427 -4.70 -17.93 27.60
C TYR A 427 -4.80 -17.39 26.16
N THR A 428 -4.63 -16.08 25.98
CA THR A 428 -4.69 -15.44 24.66
C THR A 428 -3.36 -15.55 23.91
N ASN A 429 -2.25 -15.58 24.66
CA ASN A 429 -0.90 -15.76 24.15
C ASN A 429 -0.43 -17.21 24.38
N ALA A 430 0.21 -17.82 23.37
CA ALA A 430 0.74 -19.17 23.43
C ALA A 430 2.27 -19.25 23.31
N CYS A 431 3.00 -18.13 23.42
CA CYS A 431 4.44 -18.06 23.17
C CYS A 431 5.25 -19.06 24.03
N ALA A 432 5.02 -19.08 25.35
CA ALA A 432 5.70 -20.00 26.27
C ALA A 432 5.26 -21.46 26.07
N ILE A 433 4.03 -21.68 25.58
CA ILE A 433 3.51 -23.01 25.24
C ILE A 433 4.22 -23.57 24.01
N ARG A 434 4.44 -22.74 22.98
CA ARG A 434 5.22 -23.11 21.78
C ARG A 434 6.63 -23.53 22.18
N GLY A 435 7.29 -22.70 22.99
CA GLY A 435 8.63 -23.00 23.49
C GLY A 435 8.67 -24.27 24.35
N SER A 436 7.69 -24.44 25.26
CA SER A 436 7.59 -25.62 26.12
C SER A 436 7.44 -26.90 25.29
N ARG A 437 6.55 -26.89 24.29
CA ARG A 437 6.36 -28.04 23.39
C ARG A 437 7.66 -28.39 22.67
N ALA A 438 8.35 -27.39 22.13
CA ALA A 438 9.59 -27.58 21.40
C ALA A 438 10.69 -28.20 22.28
N LEU A 439 10.82 -27.77 23.54
CA LEU A 439 11.71 -28.39 24.52
C LEU A 439 11.31 -29.85 24.83
N LEU A 440 10.04 -30.07 25.19
CA LEU A 440 9.51 -31.38 25.59
C LEU A 440 9.73 -32.44 24.51
N TYR A 441 9.40 -32.11 23.27
CA TYR A 441 9.50 -33.04 22.14
C TYR A 441 10.95 -33.13 21.60
N SER A 442 11.86 -32.29 22.10
CA SER A 442 13.31 -32.44 21.90
C SER A 442 13.99 -33.21 23.04
N GLY A 443 13.23 -33.87 23.92
CA GLY A 443 13.76 -34.69 25.00
C GLY A 443 14.14 -33.93 26.27
N ILE A 444 13.73 -32.67 26.41
CA ILE A 444 13.93 -31.89 27.64
C ILE A 444 12.72 -32.07 28.54
N THR A 445 12.92 -32.48 29.78
CA THR A 445 11.83 -32.57 30.76
C THR A 445 11.58 -31.23 31.46
N ILE A 446 10.30 -30.87 31.59
CA ILE A 446 9.85 -29.70 32.35
C ILE A 446 9.14 -30.20 33.62
N PRO A 447 9.68 -29.97 34.83
CA PRO A 447 9.01 -30.34 36.06
C PRO A 447 7.84 -29.39 36.36
N VAL A 448 7.13 -29.62 37.45
CA VAL A 448 6.13 -28.66 37.94
C VAL A 448 6.86 -27.46 38.54
N LEU A 449 6.49 -26.26 38.10
CA LEU A 449 6.97 -24.99 38.67
C LEU A 449 5.87 -24.42 39.58
N LYS A 450 6.26 -23.86 40.73
CA LYS A 450 5.34 -23.29 41.75
C LYS A 450 5.84 -21.95 42.28
N TYR A 451 4.93 -21.12 42.81
CA TYR A 451 5.23 -19.87 43.51
C TYR A 451 4.28 -19.63 44.70
N GLY A 452 4.66 -18.74 45.62
CA GLY A 452 3.77 -18.27 46.70
C GLY A 452 3.50 -19.26 47.85
N LYS A 453 2.63 -18.83 48.78
CA LYS A 453 2.12 -19.60 49.93
C LYS A 453 0.62 -19.27 50.16
N PRO A 454 -0.33 -20.20 49.99
CA PRO A 454 -0.15 -21.58 49.54
C PRO A 454 0.41 -21.64 48.10
N PRO A 455 1.07 -22.74 47.72
CA PRO A 455 1.77 -22.80 46.45
C PRO A 455 0.81 -22.86 45.27
N LEU A 456 0.98 -21.94 44.34
CA LEU A 456 0.27 -21.86 43.07
C LEU A 456 1.16 -22.40 41.95
N GLN A 457 0.57 -23.12 41.00
CA GLN A 457 1.31 -23.76 39.92
C GLN A 457 1.44 -22.81 38.72
N VAL A 458 2.64 -22.72 38.14
CA VAL A 458 2.94 -21.88 36.95
C VAL A 458 3.16 -22.71 35.68
N THR A 459 2.89 -24.00 35.79
CA THR A 459 2.78 -24.95 34.68
C THR A 459 1.38 -25.52 34.59
N GLN A 460 1.00 -26.05 33.43
CA GLN A 460 -0.23 -26.82 33.27
C GLN A 460 -0.03 -28.04 32.38
N LYS A 461 -0.90 -29.05 32.54
CA LYS A 461 -0.80 -30.30 31.80
C LYS A 461 -1.41 -30.19 30.41
N GLY A 462 -0.64 -30.59 29.40
CA GLY A 462 -1.16 -30.89 28.06
C GLY A 462 -1.92 -32.21 28.03
N GLY A 463 -2.50 -32.55 26.88
CA GLY A 463 -3.18 -33.83 26.64
C GLY A 463 -2.22 -35.03 26.64
N ASP A 464 -0.94 -34.77 26.47
CA ASP A 464 0.18 -35.71 26.57
C ASP A 464 0.66 -35.94 28.03
N ASN A 465 -0.02 -35.36 29.02
CA ASN A 465 0.36 -35.39 30.43
C ASN A 465 1.73 -34.78 30.75
N LEU A 466 2.31 -33.97 29.85
CA LEU A 466 3.54 -33.21 30.09
C LEU A 466 3.23 -31.82 30.67
N ASN A 467 4.20 -31.20 31.36
CA ASN A 467 4.04 -29.87 31.95
C ASN A 467 4.47 -28.77 30.97
N TYR A 468 3.60 -27.80 30.74
CA TYR A 468 3.86 -26.64 29.88
C TYR A 468 3.97 -25.38 30.72
N ILE A 469 4.99 -24.56 30.48
CA ILE A 469 5.23 -23.29 31.17
C ILE A 469 4.30 -22.23 30.59
N LEU A 470 3.62 -21.48 31.45
CA LEU A 470 2.52 -20.61 31.04
C LEU A 470 2.95 -19.19 30.60
N SER A 471 4.06 -18.67 31.13
CA SER A 471 4.51 -17.30 30.88
C SER A 471 5.95 -17.23 30.35
N ALA A 472 6.26 -16.19 29.58
CA ALA A 472 7.62 -15.94 29.08
C ALA A 472 8.61 -15.71 30.23
N SER A 473 8.20 -15.03 31.31
CA SER A 473 9.06 -14.81 32.49
C SER A 473 9.45 -16.11 33.18
N SER A 474 8.51 -17.05 33.33
CA SER A 474 8.76 -18.38 33.87
C SER A 474 9.62 -19.22 32.94
N PHE A 475 9.40 -19.09 31.62
CA PHE A 475 10.19 -19.79 30.60
C PHE A 475 11.64 -19.33 30.62
N ASN A 476 11.88 -18.02 30.67
CA ASN A 476 13.22 -17.44 30.77
C ASN A 476 13.99 -17.96 31.99
N LYS A 477 13.34 -17.99 33.16
CA LYS A 477 13.95 -18.56 34.37
C LYS A 477 14.27 -20.04 34.19
N PHE A 478 13.34 -20.83 33.65
CA PHE A 478 13.60 -22.23 33.37
C PHE A 478 14.82 -22.41 32.45
N MET A 479 14.94 -21.61 31.40
CA MET A 479 16.08 -21.66 30.49
C MET A 479 17.41 -21.37 31.20
N ILE A 480 17.46 -20.31 32.03
CA ILE A 480 18.66 -19.94 32.80
C ILE A 480 19.04 -21.05 33.78
N ASP A 481 18.08 -21.57 34.54
CA ASP A 481 18.37 -22.57 35.58
C ASP A 481 18.76 -23.94 34.95
N LYS A 482 18.09 -24.34 33.86
CA LYS A 482 18.31 -25.62 33.17
C LYS A 482 19.57 -25.63 32.30
N PHE A 483 19.82 -24.58 31.51
CA PHE A 483 20.89 -24.53 30.50
C PHE A 483 22.02 -23.56 30.85
N GLY A 484 21.82 -22.69 31.83
CA GLY A 484 22.73 -21.59 32.13
C GLY A 484 22.40 -20.31 31.37
N GLU A 485 23.03 -19.22 31.82
CA GLU A 485 22.89 -17.91 31.18
C GLU A 485 23.57 -17.89 29.80
N THR A 486 22.92 -17.26 28.83
CA THR A 486 23.49 -17.10 27.49
C THR A 486 24.43 -15.90 27.40
N LYS A 487 25.41 -15.98 26.50
CA LYS A 487 26.28 -14.84 26.14
C LYS A 487 25.58 -13.86 25.22
N ASP A 488 24.62 -14.34 24.42
CA ASP A 488 23.86 -13.52 23.48
C ASP A 488 22.68 -12.89 24.21
N LYS A 489 22.94 -11.80 24.95
CA LYS A 489 21.93 -11.09 25.72
C LYS A 489 22.09 -9.57 25.74
N LEU A 490 20.97 -8.88 25.97
CA LEU A 490 20.90 -7.46 26.29
C LEU A 490 19.99 -7.28 27.51
N GLU A 491 20.33 -6.32 28.38
CA GLU A 491 19.60 -6.05 29.62
C GLU A 491 19.51 -4.53 29.85
N GLY A 492 18.43 -4.09 30.52
CA GLY A 492 18.21 -2.69 30.86
C GLY A 492 18.17 -1.80 29.62
N ASP A 493 18.87 -0.67 29.67
CA ASP A 493 18.87 0.33 28.59
C ASP A 493 19.40 -0.26 27.27
N ASN A 494 20.34 -1.21 27.33
CA ASN A 494 20.86 -1.89 26.14
C ASN A 494 19.79 -2.72 25.42
N ALA A 495 18.80 -3.25 26.14
CA ALA A 495 17.68 -3.99 25.55
C ALA A 495 16.63 -3.08 24.90
N ASN A 496 16.75 -1.77 25.07
CA ASN A 496 15.87 -0.75 24.48
C ASN A 496 16.60 0.09 23.40
N ASP A 497 17.89 -0.16 23.18
CA ASP A 497 18.68 0.46 22.12
C ASP A 497 18.48 -0.33 20.81
N ALA A 498 17.79 0.26 19.86
CA ALA A 498 17.42 -0.43 18.62
C ALA A 498 18.63 -0.92 17.80
N THR A 499 19.75 -0.20 17.82
CA THR A 499 20.98 -0.61 17.13
C THR A 499 21.59 -1.85 17.80
N LYS A 500 21.67 -1.85 19.14
CA LYS A 500 22.18 -3.02 19.88
C LYS A 500 21.26 -4.22 19.71
N VAL A 501 19.95 -4.01 19.73
CA VAL A 501 18.94 -5.04 19.48
C VAL A 501 19.12 -5.65 18.09
N ALA A 502 19.22 -4.84 17.03
CA ALA A 502 19.47 -5.34 15.68
C ALA A 502 20.77 -6.17 15.59
N ASN A 503 21.85 -5.67 16.19
CA ASN A 503 23.14 -6.36 16.21
C ASN A 503 23.07 -7.71 16.97
N LEU A 504 22.30 -7.78 18.06
CA LEU A 504 22.07 -9.04 18.77
C LEU A 504 21.32 -10.03 17.89
N LEU A 505 20.29 -9.59 17.18
CA LEU A 505 19.40 -10.46 16.39
C LEU A 505 20.08 -10.95 15.10
N GLN A 506 20.92 -10.13 14.47
CA GLN A 506 21.45 -10.39 13.13
C GLN A 506 22.14 -11.77 13.01
N GLY A 507 21.66 -12.58 12.06
CA GLY A 507 22.23 -13.88 11.73
C GLY A 507 22.06 -14.96 12.80
N LYS A 508 21.34 -14.69 13.91
CA LYS A 508 21.16 -15.64 14.99
C LYS A 508 20.09 -16.68 14.70
N SER A 509 20.33 -17.90 15.17
CA SER A 509 19.38 -19.00 15.12
C SER A 509 19.30 -19.70 16.47
N GLY A 510 18.09 -19.97 16.96
CA GLY A 510 17.90 -20.68 18.22
C GLY A 510 16.62 -20.29 18.98
N ILE A 511 16.74 -20.26 20.31
CA ILE A 511 15.63 -19.97 21.24
C ILE A 511 15.71 -18.50 21.63
N TYR A 512 14.70 -17.73 21.25
CA TYR A 512 14.58 -16.30 21.53
C TYR A 512 13.64 -16.07 22.71
N VAL A 513 14.08 -15.28 23.69
CA VAL A 513 13.25 -14.86 24.83
C VAL A 513 13.45 -13.39 25.12
N ILE A 514 12.35 -12.65 25.23
CA ILE A 514 12.32 -11.24 25.62
C ILE A 514 11.39 -11.07 26.82
N ILE A 515 11.83 -10.29 27.81
CA ILE A 515 11.07 -10.00 29.03
C ILE A 515 10.77 -8.51 29.10
N ASN A 516 9.53 -8.17 29.42
CA ASN A 516 9.06 -6.78 29.49
C ASN A 516 9.45 -6.15 30.82
N LYS A 517 9.89 -4.89 30.80
CA LYS A 517 10.23 -4.11 32.00
C LYS A 517 8.99 -3.81 32.85
N ASN A 518 7.86 -3.54 32.19
CA ASN A 518 6.60 -3.21 32.83
C ASN A 518 5.48 -4.15 32.35
N PRO A 519 5.39 -5.38 32.90
CA PRO A 519 4.49 -6.42 32.38
C PRO A 519 3.02 -6.25 32.80
N GLY A 520 2.72 -5.37 33.76
CA GLY A 520 1.35 -5.16 34.27
C GLY A 520 0.39 -4.53 33.26
N LYS A 521 -0.91 -4.47 33.62
CA LYS A 521 -1.99 -3.94 32.76
C LYS A 521 -1.77 -2.52 32.23
N ASN A 522 -1.10 -1.67 33.01
CA ASN A 522 -0.80 -0.29 32.60
C ASN A 522 0.46 -0.19 31.71
N GLY A 523 1.26 -1.25 31.63
CA GLY A 523 2.43 -1.39 30.77
C GLY A 523 2.13 -2.28 29.57
N ALA A 524 2.95 -3.31 29.35
CA ALA A 524 2.85 -4.20 28.22
C ALA A 524 1.58 -5.08 28.23
N GLY A 525 1.07 -5.44 29.42
CA GLY A 525 -0.08 -6.33 29.59
C GLY A 525 0.24 -7.83 29.45
N TYR A 526 1.53 -8.18 29.37
CA TYR A 526 2.05 -9.55 29.27
C TYR A 526 3.50 -9.59 29.77
N SER A 527 3.99 -10.77 30.14
CA SER A 527 5.30 -10.94 30.79
C SER A 527 6.48 -10.82 29.84
N GLY A 528 6.30 -11.21 28.58
CA GLY A 528 7.34 -11.21 27.55
C GLY A 528 6.96 -12.04 26.33
N HIS A 529 7.94 -12.43 25.52
CA HIS A 529 7.73 -13.28 24.35
C HIS A 529 8.79 -14.38 24.28
N VAL A 530 8.37 -15.55 23.79
CA VAL A 530 9.22 -16.72 23.54
C VAL A 530 9.00 -17.13 22.09
N ASP A 531 10.09 -17.26 21.34
CA ASP A 531 10.01 -17.60 19.92
C ASP A 531 11.18 -18.48 19.46
N ALA A 532 11.06 -19.01 18.26
CA ALA A 532 12.19 -19.47 17.48
C ALA A 532 12.73 -18.31 16.64
N ILE A 533 14.04 -18.10 16.68
CA ILE A 533 14.75 -17.18 15.78
C ILE A 533 15.56 -17.98 14.76
N VAL A 534 15.54 -17.55 13.51
CA VAL A 534 16.21 -18.23 12.40
C VAL A 534 16.82 -17.18 11.49
N ASN A 535 18.14 -17.21 11.36
CA ASN A 535 18.91 -16.22 10.59
C ASN A 535 18.51 -14.76 10.92
N GLY A 536 18.28 -14.50 12.20
CA GLY A 536 17.88 -13.21 12.74
C GLY A 536 16.40 -12.85 12.61
N MET A 537 15.54 -13.72 12.09
CA MET A 537 14.09 -13.49 12.06
C MET A 537 13.37 -14.38 13.07
N CYS A 538 12.55 -13.78 13.94
CA CYS A 538 11.66 -14.54 14.83
C CYS A 538 10.40 -14.96 14.06
N ILE A 539 9.92 -16.20 14.25
CA ILE A 539 8.75 -16.72 13.51
C ILE A 539 7.49 -15.88 13.73
N SER A 540 7.30 -15.32 14.93
CA SER A 540 6.14 -14.50 15.29
C SER A 540 6.46 -13.00 15.37
N ASN A 541 7.64 -12.54 14.92
CA ASN A 541 8.27 -11.23 15.21
C ASN A 541 8.98 -11.17 16.58
N ALA A 542 9.83 -10.15 16.79
CA ALA A 542 10.71 -10.05 17.94
C ALA A 542 10.13 -9.27 19.13
N TYR A 543 9.07 -8.47 18.92
CA TYR A 543 8.34 -7.74 19.98
C TYR A 543 9.22 -6.77 20.81
N THR A 544 10.16 -6.07 20.18
CA THR A 544 11.18 -5.27 20.89
C THR A 544 10.68 -3.90 21.36
N GLN A 545 9.44 -3.52 21.07
CA GLN A 545 8.85 -2.21 21.40
C GLN A 545 7.59 -2.33 22.29
N PRO A 546 7.61 -3.09 23.40
CA PRO A 546 6.46 -3.19 24.29
C PRO A 546 6.24 -1.87 25.05
N LYS A 547 4.99 -1.56 25.39
CA LYS A 547 4.67 -0.41 26.26
C LYS A 547 5.41 -0.54 27.60
N GLY A 548 6.18 0.49 27.95
CA GLY A 548 6.97 0.52 29.17
C GLY A 548 8.36 -0.13 29.06
N GLY A 549 8.74 -0.59 27.87
CA GLY A 549 10.11 -1.01 27.55
C GLY A 549 10.43 -2.47 27.87
N VAL A 550 11.62 -2.87 27.44
CA VAL A 550 12.17 -4.23 27.56
C VAL A 550 13.09 -4.30 28.77
N GLN A 551 12.94 -5.34 29.58
CA GLN A 551 13.88 -5.62 30.68
C GLN A 551 15.13 -6.32 30.15
N SER A 552 14.93 -7.32 29.27
CA SER A 552 16.03 -8.10 28.72
C SER A 552 15.62 -8.88 27.47
N ILE A 553 16.62 -9.16 26.62
CA ILE A 553 16.53 -10.04 25.46
C ILE A 553 17.64 -11.08 25.58
N ARG A 554 17.32 -12.35 25.34
CA ARG A 554 18.25 -13.48 25.40
C ARG A 554 18.05 -14.40 24.20
N ILE A 555 19.15 -14.92 23.68
CA ILE A 555 19.16 -15.93 22.63
C ILE A 555 20.02 -17.11 23.07
N TRP A 556 19.45 -18.30 23.19
CA TRP A 556 20.24 -19.52 23.27
C TRP A 556 20.49 -20.01 21.85
N SER A 557 21.68 -19.69 21.34
CA SER A 557 22.10 -20.08 20.00
C SER A 557 22.15 -21.61 19.87
N LEU A 558 21.49 -22.14 18.85
CA LEU A 558 21.41 -23.57 18.57
C LEU A 558 22.17 -23.89 17.28
N ASN A 559 22.84 -25.05 17.28
CA ASN A 559 23.57 -25.57 16.11
C ASN A 559 22.73 -26.55 15.30
#